data_AF-A0ABD5DWY2-F1
#
_entry.id   AF-A0ABD5DWY2-F1
#
_cell.length_a   1.000
_cell.length_b   1.000
_cell.length_c   1.000
_cell.angle_alpha   90.00
_cell.angle_beta   90.00
_cell.angle_gamma   90.00
#
_symmetry.space_group_name_H-M   'P 1'
#
loop_
_entity.id
_entity.type
_entity.pdbx_description
1 polymer ?
#
loop_
_entity_poly.entity_id
_entity_poly.type
_entity_poly.pdbx_seq_one_letter_code
_entity_poly.pdbx_strand_id
1 'polypeptide(L)' 'ILTARDALSQRVEGLRLGADDYLCKPFALIEVAARLEALIRRAHGQSSSELRHGKVILDPNRLTASLDGESLALKPK' A
#
# COMPACT_ATOMS: atom_id res chain seq x y z
N ILE A 1 -7.80 -6.43 -13.71
CA ILE A 1 -8.21 -7.23 -14.90
C ILE A 1 -7.20 -6.94 -16.03
N LEU A 2 -6.46 -7.94 -16.53
CA LEU A 2 -5.49 -7.78 -17.63
C LEU A 2 -6.12 -8.22 -18.96
N THR A 3 -6.51 -7.28 -19.83
CA THR A 3 -7.14 -7.60 -21.12
C THR A 3 -6.33 -7.06 -22.30
N ALA A 4 -6.47 -7.73 -23.44
CA ALA A 4 -5.71 -7.50 -24.67
C ALA A 4 -6.44 -6.56 -25.67
N ARG A 5 -7.24 -5.59 -25.23
CA ARG A 5 -7.96 -4.71 -26.16
C ARG A 5 -7.84 -3.23 -25.78
N ASP A 6 -7.24 -2.49 -26.71
CA ASP A 6 -6.75 -1.11 -26.61
C ASP A 6 -7.84 -0.04 -26.74
N ALA A 7 -8.97 -0.19 -26.04
CA ALA A 7 -9.94 0.89 -25.97
C ALA A 7 -9.74 1.66 -24.66
N LEU A 8 -9.30 2.91 -24.75
CA LEU A 8 -9.26 3.86 -23.63
C LEU A 8 -10.56 3.82 -22.80
N SER A 9 -11.69 3.65 -23.47
CA SER A 9 -13.01 3.47 -22.86
C SER A 9 -13.11 2.24 -21.95
N GLN A 10 -12.51 1.10 -22.32
CA GLN A 10 -12.50 -0.12 -21.50
C GLN A 10 -11.59 0.02 -20.27
N ARG A 11 -10.49 0.77 -20.38
CA ARG A 11 -9.63 1.10 -19.23
C ARG A 11 -10.40 1.94 -18.20
N VAL A 12 -11.08 2.98 -18.67
CA VAL A 12 -11.88 3.86 -17.81
C VAL A 12 -13.01 3.07 -17.15
N GLU A 13 -13.70 2.22 -17.91
CA GLU A 13 -14.77 1.37 -17.37
C GLU A 13 -14.23 0.36 -16.34
N GLY A 14 -13.13 -0.32 -16.63
CA GLY A 14 -12.51 -1.27 -15.70
C GLY A 14 -12.08 -0.64 -14.38
N LEU A 15 -11.48 0.56 -14.43
CA LEU A 15 -11.13 1.31 -13.22
C LEU A 15 -12.38 1.78 -12.45
N ARG A 16 -13.45 2.19 -13.14
CA ARG A 16 -14.73 2.58 -12.51
C ARG A 16 -15.46 1.41 -11.86
N LEU A 17 -15.33 0.20 -12.41
CA LEU A 17 -15.86 -1.04 -11.85
C LEU A 17 -15.04 -1.56 -10.65
N GLY A 18 -14.02 -0.83 -10.22
CA GLY A 18 -13.23 -1.14 -9.02
C GLY A 18 -11.96 -1.95 -9.29
N ALA A 19 -11.46 -2.01 -10.53
CA ALA A 19 -10.12 -2.55 -10.74
C ALA A 19 -9.07 -1.59 -10.18
N ASP A 20 -8.14 -2.11 -9.36
CA ASP A 20 -7.04 -1.32 -8.80
C ASP A 20 -6.00 -0.87 -9.84
N ASP A 21 -5.86 -1.63 -10.93
CA ASP A 21 -4.98 -1.29 -12.05
C ASP A 21 -5.43 -1.98 -13.36
N TYR A 22 -5.09 -1.36 -14.49
CA TYR A 22 -5.44 -1.82 -15.83
C TYR A 22 -4.26 -1.61 -16.77
N LEU A 23 -3.76 -2.72 -17.33
CA LEU A 23 -2.63 -2.71 -18.27
C LEU A 23 -3.02 -3.39 -19.59
N CYS A 24 -2.84 -2.68 -20.70
CA CYS A 24 -3.11 -3.17 -22.05
C CYS A 24 -1.93 -4.00 -22.59
N LYS A 25 -2.22 -4.96 -23.48
CA LYS A 25 -1.18 -5.68 -24.24
C LYS A 25 -0.83 -4.95 -25.54
N PRO A 26 0.40 -5.11 -26.08
CA PRO A 26 1.52 -5.81 -25.47
C PRO A 26 2.16 -4.99 -24.34
N PHE A 27 2.46 -5.63 -23.21
CA PHE A 27 3.13 -4.99 -22.08
C PHE A 27 4.51 -5.59 -21.86
N ALA A 28 5.42 -4.80 -21.29
CA ALA A 28 6.68 -5.30 -20.80
C ALA A 28 6.48 -5.97 -19.43
N LEU A 29 7.08 -7.14 -19.21
CA LEU A 29 6.97 -7.86 -17.93
C LEU A 29 7.51 -7.02 -16.74
N ILE A 30 8.52 -6.19 -17.01
CA ILE A 30 9.07 -5.26 -16.01
C ILE A 30 8.06 -4.20 -15.56
N GLU A 31 7.16 -3.76 -16.45
CA GLU A 31 6.09 -2.80 -16.10
C GLU A 31 5.05 -3.46 -15.17
N VAL A 32 4.70 -4.72 -15.45
CA VAL A 32 3.79 -5.50 -14.59
C VAL A 32 4.38 -5.66 -13.19
N ALA A 33 5.65 -6.03 -13.09
CA ALA A 33 6.32 -6.21 -11.81
C ALA A 33 6.34 -4.90 -11.00
N ALA A 34 6.73 -3.78 -11.63
CA ALA A 34 6.75 -2.47 -10.97
C ALA A 34 5.36 -2.02 -10.48
N ARG A 35 4.29 -2.29 -11.25
CA ARG A 35 2.90 -1.98 -10.84
C ARG A 35 2.44 -2.86 -9.69
N LEU A 36 2.74 -4.16 -9.71
CA LEU A 36 2.41 -5.07 -8.63
C LEU A 36 3.10 -4.66 -7.32
N GLU A 37 4.40 -4.34 -7.36
CA GLU A 37 5.14 -3.82 -6.21
C GLU A 37 4.54 -2.51 -5.68
N ALA A 38 4.08 -1.63 -6.57
CA ALA A 38 3.41 -0.40 -6.19
C ALA A 38 2.05 -0.63 -5.51
N LEU A 39 1.26 -1.60 -5.99
CA LEU A 39 0.00 -2.00 -5.37
C LEU A 39 0.22 -2.63 -4.00
N ILE A 40 1.18 -3.54 -3.87
CA ILE A 40 1.56 -4.16 -2.60
C ILE A 40 2.02 -3.07 -1.61
N ARG A 41 2.89 -2.16 -2.04
CA ARG A 41 3.31 -1.01 -1.21
C ARG A 41 2.15 -0.12 -0.81
N ARG A 42 1.14 0.09 -1.67
CA ARG A 42 -0.05 0.88 -1.31
C ARG A 42 -0.94 0.15 -0.31
N ALA A 43 -1.13 -1.16 -0.48
CA ALA A 43 -1.86 -1.99 0.46
C ALA A 43 -1.18 -2.03 1.84
N HIS A 44 0.14 -2.11 1.89
CA HIS A 44 0.93 -2.08 3.12
C HIS A 44 1.25 -0.66 3.62
N GLY A 45 1.09 0.37 2.78
CA GLY A 45 1.37 1.78 3.11
C GLY A 45 0.20 2.51 3.75
N GLN A 46 -0.99 1.89 3.78
CA GLN A 46 -2.16 2.35 4.52
C GLN A 46 -2.29 1.69 5.90
N SER A 47 -1.48 0.69 6.24
CA SER A 47 -1.30 0.32 7.65
C SER A 47 -0.37 1.35 8.27
N SER A 48 -0.90 2.26 9.09
CA SER A 48 -0.05 2.93 10.06
C SER A 48 0.76 1.84 10.78
N SER A 49 2.08 1.89 10.70
CA SER A 49 2.96 0.96 11.43
C SER A 49 2.76 1.11 12.95
N GLU A 50 2.06 2.17 13.37
CA GLU A 50 1.71 2.40 14.75
C GLU A 50 0.76 1.32 15.29
N LEU A 51 1.29 0.50 16.18
CA LEU A 51 0.50 -0.36 17.03
C LEU A 51 -0.14 0.50 18.13
N ARG A 52 -1.47 0.48 18.21
CA ARG A 52 -2.23 1.27 19.20
C ARG A 52 -2.99 0.35 20.14
N HIS A 53 -2.84 0.60 21.44
CA HIS A 53 -3.61 -0.09 22.49
C HIS A 53 -3.99 0.90 23.58
N GLY A 54 -5.26 1.30 23.61
CA GLY A 54 -5.73 2.39 24.47
C GLY A 54 -4.97 3.67 24.19
N LYS A 55 -4.26 4.18 25.21
CA LYS A 55 -3.46 5.41 25.16
C LYS A 55 -2.00 5.18 24.76
N VAL A 56 -1.62 3.92 24.54
CA VAL A 56 -0.27 3.52 24.16
C VAL A 56 -0.17 3.46 22.64
N ILE A 57 0.88 4.07 22.10
CA ILE A 57 1.23 4.04 20.68
C ILE A 57 2.67 3.52 20.58
N LEU A 58 2.91 2.54 19.71
CA LEU A 58 4.25 2.02 19.42
C LEU A 58 4.48 2.11 17.92
N ASP A 59 5.57 2.73 17.50
CA ASP A 59 6.08 2.69 16.13
C ASP A 59 7.28 1.72 16.08
N PRO A 60 7.08 0.48 15.57
CA PRO A 60 8.12 -0.53 15.48
C PRO A 60 9.25 -0.16 14.52
N ASN A 61 8.99 0.70 13.54
CA ASN A 61 10.00 1.12 12.56
C ASN A 61 10.94 2.16 13.18
N ARG A 62 10.42 3.02 14.07
CA ARG A 62 11.18 4.06 14.78
C ARG A 62 11.71 3.60 16.14
N LEU A 63 11.27 2.42 16.62
CA LEU A 63 11.55 1.92 17.97
C LEU A 63 11.14 2.91 19.06
N THR A 64 10.07 3.67 18.82
CA THR A 64 9.54 4.67 19.76
C THR A 64 8.18 4.25 20.27
N ALA A 65 7.92 4.47 21.56
CA ALA A 65 6.60 4.34 22.14
C ALA A 65 6.18 5.64 22.81
N SER A 66 4.88 5.88 22.92
CA SER A 66 4.30 6.96 23.70
C SER A 66 3.09 6.50 24.51
N LEU A 67 2.85 7.17 25.63
CA LEU A 67 1.65 7.03 26.46
C LEU A 67 1.02 8.42 26.59
N ASP A 68 -0.24 8.56 26.19
CA ASP A 68 -0.94 9.86 26.22
C ASP A 68 -0.18 10.97 25.45
N GLY A 69 0.60 10.58 24.45
CA GLY A 69 1.43 11.49 23.64
C GLY A 69 2.81 11.80 24.24
N GLU A 70 3.10 11.38 25.47
CA GLU A 70 4.44 11.50 26.07
C GLU A 70 5.34 10.34 25.66
N SER A 71 6.58 10.64 25.26
CA SER A 71 7.55 9.64 24.81
C SER A 71 7.98 8.71 25.95
N LEU A 72 7.96 7.40 25.70
CA LEU A 72 8.44 6.36 26.60
C LEU A 72 9.84 5.89 26.19
N ALA A 73 10.78 5.90 27.14
CA ALA A 73 12.10 5.33 26.93
C ALA A 73 12.02 3.79 26.96
N LEU A 74 12.31 3.15 25.84
CA LEU A 74 12.39 1.69 25.73
C LEU A 74 13.85 1.25 25.87
N LYS A 75 14.09 0.16 26.62
CA LYS A 75 15.39 -0.51 26.63
C LYS A 75 15.44 -1.52 25.49
N PRO A 76 16.52 -1.57 24.69
CA PRO A 76 16.77 -2.70 23.81
C PRO A 76 16.81 -3.99 24.64
N LYS A 77 16.28 -5.08 24.08
CA LYS A 77 16.36 -6.40 24.71
C LYS A 77 17.77 -6.98 24.60
#